data_AF-A0A368GUJ5-F1
#
_entry.id   AF-A0A368GUJ5-F1
#
_cell.length_a   1.000
_cell.length_b   1.000
_cell.length_c   1.000
_cell.angle_alpha   90.00
_cell.angle_beta   90.00
_cell.angle_gamma   90.00
#
_symmetry.space_group_name_H-M   'P 1'
#
loop_
_entity.id
_entity.type
_entity.pdbx_description
1 polymer ?
#
loop_
_entity_poly.entity_id
_entity_poly.type
_entity_poly.pdbx_seq_one_letter_code
_entity_poly.pdbx_strand_id
1 'polypeptide(L)'
;MVWFSQFLFIMFLVIITIVCCIHQILRTLKRTVISSNARKLHSRMFNLLLLQLLNPVIFIYLPCILSHILIPMNAMNIDFICTLISSTYAVFPVVNPLIILHYVKDYRMYLLRLFRLDKALHHKFTTRST
;
A
#
# COMPACT_ATOMS: atom_id res chain seq x y z
N MET A 1 -26.27 1.17 -20.02
CA MET A 1 -26.62 2.00 -18.85
C MET A 1 -26.78 1.20 -17.56
N VAL A 2 -27.51 0.08 -17.54
CA VAL A 2 -27.77 -0.70 -16.30
C VAL A 2 -26.48 -1.19 -15.61
N TRP A 3 -25.53 -1.73 -16.37
CA TRP A 3 -24.21 -2.14 -15.83
C TRP A 3 -23.47 -1.01 -15.12
N PHE A 4 -23.46 0.19 -15.72
CA PHE A 4 -22.81 1.37 -15.12
C PHE A 4 -23.47 1.77 -13.79
N SER A 5 -24.80 1.76 -13.73
CA SER A 5 -25.54 2.01 -12.49
C SER A 5 -25.24 0.96 -11.41
N GLN A 6 -25.14 -0.32 -11.78
CA GLN A 6 -24.79 -1.41 -10.85
C GLN A 6 -23.35 -1.26 -10.31
N PHE A 7 -22.38 -0.94 -11.18
CA PHE A 7 -21.00 -0.69 -10.76
C PHE A 7 -20.89 0.49 -9.80
N LEU A 8 -21.61 1.59 -10.06
CA LEU A 8 -21.64 2.75 -9.16
C LEU A 8 -22.26 2.39 -7.80
N PHE A 9 -23.37 1.65 -7.79
CA PHE A 9 -24.02 1.23 -6.55
C PHE A 9 -23.10 0.38 -5.67
N ILE A 10 -22.37 -0.57 -6.27
CA ILE A 10 -21.39 -1.40 -5.56
C ILE A 10 -20.25 -0.56 -4.98
N MET A 11 -19.70 0.40 -5.77
CA MET A 11 -18.66 1.31 -5.28
C MET A 11 -19.15 2.13 -4.07
N PHE A 12 -20.37 2.65 -4.11
CA PHE A 12 -20.96 3.39 -2.99
C PHE A 12 -21.10 2.53 -1.73
N LEU A 13 -21.61 1.30 -1.84
CA LEU A 13 -21.73 0.39 -0.69
C LEU A 13 -20.39 0.03 -0.06
N VAL A 14 -19.37 -0.20 -0.89
CA VAL A 14 -18.01 -0.47 -0.44
C VAL A 14 -17.43 0.73 0.32
N ILE A 15 -17.60 1.95 -0.21
CA ILE A 15 -17.13 3.17 0.46
C ILE A 15 -17.82 3.35 1.81
N ILE A 16 -19.14 3.16 1.89
CA ILE A 16 -19.89 3.27 3.14
C ILE A 16 -19.36 2.27 4.18
N THR A 17 -19.13 1.03 3.76
CA THR A 17 -18.64 -0.02 4.66
C THR A 17 -17.24 0.31 5.17
N ILE A 18 -16.34 0.79 4.31
CA ILE A 18 -15.00 1.24 4.71
C ILE A 18 -15.10 2.36 5.75
N VAL A 19 -15.92 3.38 5.50
CA VAL A 19 -16.11 4.49 6.45
C VAL A 19 -16.66 3.99 7.78
N CYS A 20 -17.67 3.12 7.76
CA CYS A 20 -18.23 2.51 8.98
C CYS A 20 -17.17 1.73 9.76
N CYS A 21 -16.35 0.91 9.10
CA CYS A 21 -15.27 0.16 9.72
C CYS A 21 -14.23 1.08 10.36
N ILE A 22 -13.80 2.13 9.64
CA ILE A 22 -12.86 3.15 10.18
C ILE A 22 -13.44 3.79 11.44
N HIS A 23 -14.70 4.21 11.39
CA HIS A 23 -15.38 4.81 12.53
C HIS A 23 -15.47 3.86 13.73
N GLN A 24 -15.80 2.58 13.51
CA GLN A 24 -15.84 1.58 14.58
C GLN A 24 -14.45 1.36 15.19
N ILE A 25 -13.41 1.21 14.38
CA ILE A 25 -12.03 1.05 14.85
C ILE A 25 -11.60 2.24 15.72
N LEU A 26 -11.84 3.46 15.25
CA LEU A 26 -11.50 4.68 15.99
C LEU A 26 -12.31 4.80 17.29
N ARG A 27 -13.59 4.40 17.28
CA ARG A 27 -14.44 4.43 18.48
C ARG A 27 -13.99 3.41 19.52
N THR A 28 -13.68 2.19 19.10
CA THR A 28 -13.14 1.13 19.96
C THR A 28 -11.80 1.56 20.55
N LEU A 29 -10.89 2.12 19.74
CA LEU A 29 -9.60 2.63 20.20
C LEU A 29 -9.71 3.75 21.25
N LYS A 30 -10.78 4.57 21.19
CA LYS A 30 -11.05 5.62 22.18
C LYS A 30 -11.69 5.09 23.47
N ARG A 31 -12.48 4.01 23.40
CA ARG A 31 -13.22 3.46 24.54
C ARG A 31 -12.42 2.43 25.34
N THR A 32 -11.54 1.67 24.69
CA THR A 32 -10.77 0.64 25.37
C THR A 32 -9.60 1.24 26.14
N VAL A 33 -9.45 0.87 27.41
CA VAL A 33 -8.26 1.17 28.21
C VAL A 33 -7.13 0.26 27.74
N ILE A 34 -6.46 0.67 26.66
CA ILE A 34 -5.28 -0.02 26.12
C ILE A 34 -4.01 0.67 26.59
N SER A 35 -2.94 -0.11 26.72
CA SER A 35 -1.62 0.45 27.02
C SER A 35 -1.21 1.46 25.94
N SER A 36 -0.43 2.46 26.34
CA SER A 36 0.07 3.50 25.43
C SER A 36 0.85 2.91 24.24
N ASN A 37 1.52 1.77 24.44
CA ASN A 37 2.21 1.03 23.39
C ASN A 37 1.24 0.32 22.43
N ALA A 38 0.21 -0.36 22.95
CA ALA A 38 -0.81 -1.00 22.12
C ALA A 38 -1.54 0.04 21.26
N ARG A 39 -1.87 1.21 21.81
CA ARG A 39 -2.50 2.31 21.05
C ARG A 39 -1.64 2.78 19.88
N LYS A 40 -0.33 2.98 20.11
CA LYS A 40 0.62 3.36 19.06
C LYS A 40 0.74 2.28 17.98
N LEU A 41 0.71 1.00 18.37
CA LEU A 41 0.75 -0.12 17.42
C LEU A 41 -0.51 -0.16 16.55
N HIS A 42 -1.70 -0.09 17.15
CA HIS A 42 -2.96 -0.07 16.41
C HIS A 42 -3.07 1.12 15.45
N SER A 43 -2.70 2.33 15.87
CA SER A 43 -2.71 3.49 14.98
C SER A 43 -1.73 3.35 13.81
N ARG A 44 -0.56 2.71 14.01
CA ARG A 44 0.38 2.44 12.92
C ARG A 44 -0.15 1.41 11.93
N MET A 45 -0.75 0.33 12.43
CA MET A 45 -1.37 -0.69 11.58
C MET A 45 -2.52 -0.11 10.75
N PHE A 46 -3.32 0.76 11.36
CA PHE A 46 -4.38 1.47 10.65
C PHE A 46 -3.83 2.41 9.56
N ASN A 47 -2.79 3.20 9.88
CA ASN A 47 -2.16 4.06 8.88
C ASN A 47 -1.51 3.27 7.74
N LEU A 48 -0.90 2.13 8.06
CA LEU A 48 -0.39 1.18 7.07
C LEU A 48 -1.54 0.71 6.17
N LEU A 49 -2.64 0.25 6.74
CA LEU A 49 -3.80 -0.23 6.00
C LEU A 49 -4.37 0.84 5.05
N LEU A 50 -4.42 2.11 5.49
CA LEU A 50 -4.82 3.23 4.64
C LEU A 50 -3.84 3.44 3.47
N LEU A 51 -2.53 3.40 3.71
CA LEU A 51 -1.53 3.52 2.65
C LEU A 51 -1.59 2.35 1.67
N GLN A 52 -1.82 1.13 2.16
CA GLN A 52 -2.00 -0.04 1.33
C GLN A 52 -3.26 0.04 0.47
N LEU A 53 -4.33 0.62 1.00
CA LEU A 53 -5.56 0.88 0.25
C LEU A 53 -5.37 1.98 -0.80
N LEU A 54 -4.59 3.01 -0.50
CA LEU A 54 -4.28 4.08 -1.44
C LEU A 54 -3.34 3.62 -2.57
N ASN A 55 -2.50 2.62 -2.32
CA ASN A 55 -1.56 2.10 -3.31
C ASN A 55 -2.24 1.68 -4.64
N PRO A 56 -3.22 0.77 -4.68
CA PRO A 56 -3.90 0.42 -5.92
C PRO A 56 -4.68 1.61 -6.50
N VAL A 57 -5.22 2.51 -5.66
CA VAL A 57 -5.91 3.74 -6.13
C VAL A 57 -4.97 4.59 -6.99
N ILE A 58 -3.75 4.81 -6.52
CA ILE A 58 -2.76 5.63 -7.22
C ILE A 58 -2.17 4.89 -8.43
N PHE A 59 -1.79 3.61 -8.27
CA PHE A 59 -1.04 2.88 -9.28
C PHE A 59 -1.92 2.18 -10.33
N ILE A 60 -3.19 1.92 -10.06
CA ILE A 60 -4.06 1.16 -10.98
C ILE A 60 -5.27 2.00 -11.39
N TYR A 61 -6.03 2.52 -10.42
CA TYR A 61 -7.28 3.21 -10.73
C TYR A 61 -7.02 4.56 -11.42
N LEU A 62 -6.06 5.35 -10.94
CA LEU A 62 -5.74 6.65 -11.52
C LEU A 62 -5.28 6.58 -12.99
N PRO A 63 -4.30 5.76 -13.39
CA PRO A 63 -3.92 5.65 -14.81
C PRO A 63 -5.04 5.03 -15.67
N CYS A 64 -5.85 4.14 -15.12
CA CYS A 64 -6.98 3.55 -15.83
C CYS A 64 -8.10 4.58 -16.09
N ILE A 65 -8.46 5.40 -15.09
CA ILE A 65 -9.44 6.49 -15.26
C ILE A 65 -8.92 7.52 -16.27
N LEU A 66 -7.65 7.91 -16.15
CA LEU A 66 -7.01 8.83 -17.11
C LEU A 66 -7.06 8.26 -18.53
N SER A 67 -6.77 6.97 -18.73
CA SER A 67 -6.85 6.34 -20.04
C SER A 67 -8.26 6.42 -20.63
N HIS A 68 -9.28 6.23 -19.80
CA HIS A 68 -10.67 6.25 -20.24
C HIS A 68 -11.13 7.65 -20.68
N ILE A 69 -10.48 8.71 -20.19
CA ILE A 69 -10.74 10.10 -20.58
C ILE A 69 -9.89 10.49 -21.79
N LEU A 70 -8.60 10.13 -21.79
CA LEU A 70 -7.61 10.59 -22.76
C LEU A 70 -7.70 9.88 -24.12
N ILE A 71 -8.07 8.60 -24.13
CA ILE A 71 -8.21 7.82 -25.37
C ILE A 71 -9.35 8.38 -26.26
N PRO A 72 -10.58 8.61 -25.74
CA PRO A 72 -11.66 9.21 -26.54
C PRO A 72 -11.37 10.64 -27.00
N MET A 73 -10.56 11.38 -26.23
CA MET A 73 -10.15 12.75 -26.58
C MET A 73 -9.04 12.80 -27.64
N ASN A 74 -8.51 11.63 -28.07
CA ASN A 74 -7.40 11.50 -29.00
C ASN A 74 -6.18 12.37 -28.61
N ALA A 75 -6.00 12.59 -27.30
CA ALA A 75 -5.03 13.52 -26.75
C ALA A 75 -3.63 12.90 -26.56
N MET A 76 -3.55 11.56 -26.52
CA MET A 76 -2.30 10.82 -26.38
C MET A 76 -2.35 9.49 -27.15
N ASN A 77 -1.17 8.99 -27.54
CA ASN A 77 -1.02 7.71 -28.22
C ASN A 77 -1.45 6.56 -27.30
N ILE A 78 -2.27 5.66 -27.87
CA ILE A 78 -2.81 4.49 -27.15
C ILE A 78 -1.67 3.60 -26.65
N ASP A 79 -0.66 3.36 -27.47
CA ASP A 79 0.51 2.53 -27.11
C ASP A 79 1.26 3.07 -25.88
N PHE A 80 1.36 4.40 -25.77
CA PHE A 80 2.00 5.04 -24.62
C PHE A 80 1.17 4.86 -23.35
N ILE A 81 -0.14 5.05 -23.43
CA ILE A 81 -1.06 4.85 -22.30
C ILE A 81 -1.06 3.39 -21.84
N CYS A 82 -1.13 2.44 -22.78
CA CYS A 82 -1.05 1.02 -22.47
C CYS A 82 0.27 0.66 -21.79
N THR A 83 1.39 1.15 -22.30
CA THR A 83 2.71 0.94 -21.70
C THR A 83 2.77 1.50 -20.27
N LEU A 84 2.25 2.71 -20.05
CA LEU A 84 2.19 3.34 -18.73
C LEU A 84 1.34 2.55 -17.74
N ILE A 85 0.18 2.05 -18.16
CA ILE A 85 -0.68 1.21 -17.31
C ILE A 85 0.06 -0.09 -16.97
N SER A 86 0.64 -0.77 -17.96
CA SER A 86 1.36 -2.03 -17.77
C SER A 86 2.57 -1.87 -16.84
N SER A 87 3.35 -0.79 -16.99
CA SER A 87 4.49 -0.53 -16.10
C SER A 87 4.04 -0.24 -14.67
N THR A 88 2.97 0.55 -14.50
CA THR A 88 2.46 0.90 -13.17
C THR A 88 1.84 -0.32 -12.47
N TYR A 89 1.21 -1.21 -13.25
CA TYR A 89 0.72 -2.51 -12.78
C TYR A 89 1.86 -3.45 -12.38
N ALA A 90 3.00 -3.43 -13.08
CA ALA A 90 4.16 -4.22 -12.67
C ALA A 90 4.78 -3.72 -11.35
N VAL A 91 4.66 -2.43 -11.04
CA VAL A 91 5.25 -1.80 -9.85
C VAL A 91 4.34 -1.91 -8.61
N PHE A 92 3.02 -1.93 -8.77
CA PHE A 92 2.07 -1.99 -7.64
C PHE A 92 2.38 -3.09 -6.60
N PRO A 93 2.74 -4.34 -6.96
CA PRO A 93 2.91 -5.40 -5.97
C PRO A 93 4.21 -5.24 -5.18
N VAL A 94 5.19 -4.48 -5.68
CA VAL A 94 6.46 -4.19 -5.01
C VAL A 94 6.30 -3.04 -4.00
N VAL A 95 5.45 -2.06 -4.30
CA VAL A 95 5.22 -0.91 -3.42
C VAL A 95 4.55 -1.34 -2.11
N ASN A 96 3.59 -2.27 -2.15
CA ASN A 96 2.90 -2.76 -0.96
C ASN A 96 3.86 -3.32 0.14
N PRO A 97 4.76 -4.28 -0.15
CA PRO A 97 5.73 -4.77 0.83
C PRO A 97 6.73 -3.69 1.27
N LEU A 98 7.10 -2.73 0.40
CA LEU A 98 7.93 -1.59 0.80
C LEU A 98 7.24 -0.71 1.86
N ILE A 99 5.95 -0.43 1.73
CA ILE A 99 5.19 0.33 2.73
C ILE A 99 5.17 -0.43 4.07
N ILE A 100 4.91 -1.74 4.06
CA ILE A 100 4.93 -2.59 5.27
C ILE A 100 6.31 -2.53 5.94
N LEU A 101 7.37 -2.71 5.16
CA LEU A 101 8.74 -2.70 5.61
C LEU A 101 9.11 -1.35 6.24
N HIS A 102 8.62 -0.24 5.68
CA HIS A 102 8.89 1.09 6.20
C HIS A 102 8.14 1.40 7.51
N TYR A 103 6.88 0.97 7.65
CA TYR A 103 6.02 1.34 8.79
C TYR A 103 6.13 0.40 9.99
N VAL A 104 6.48 -0.87 9.78
CA VAL A 104 6.62 -1.85 10.87
C VAL A 104 8.04 -1.81 11.44
N LYS A 105 8.16 -1.34 12.68
CA LYS A 105 9.45 -1.12 13.35
C LYS A 105 10.28 -2.41 13.44
N ASP A 106 9.63 -3.54 13.70
CA ASP A 106 10.30 -4.83 13.87
C ASP A 106 10.94 -5.32 12.57
N TYR A 107 10.28 -5.12 11.42
CA TYR A 107 10.87 -5.44 10.11
C TYR A 107 12.08 -4.55 9.79
N ARG A 108 12.03 -3.25 10.08
CA ARG A 108 13.19 -2.37 9.91
C ARG A 108 14.36 -2.79 10.81
N MET A 109 14.07 -3.14 12.06
CA MET A 109 15.09 -3.59 13.01
C MET A 109 15.72 -4.91 12.53
N TYR A 110 14.92 -5.83 12.00
CA TYR A 110 15.38 -7.07 11.41
C TYR A 110 16.28 -6.82 10.19
N LEU A 111 15.89 -5.96 9.26
CA LEU A 111 16.74 -5.62 8.11
C LEU A 111 18.04 -4.95 8.52
N LEU A 112 17.99 -3.97 9.43
CA LEU A 112 19.21 -3.33 9.94
C LEU A 112 20.14 -4.33 10.61
N ARG A 113 19.59 -5.33 11.33
CA ARG A 113 20.39 -6.44 11.86
C ARG A 113 20.95 -7.29 10.74
N LEU A 114 20.18 -7.65 9.72
CA LEU A 114 20.65 -8.44 8.58
C LEU A 114 21.81 -7.74 7.85
N PHE A 115 21.69 -6.45 7.55
CA PHE A 115 22.76 -5.66 6.92
C PHE A 115 23.98 -5.45 7.83
N ARG A 116 23.80 -5.36 9.15
CA ARG A 116 24.92 -5.29 10.11
C ARG A 116 25.58 -6.65 10.32
N LEU A 117 24.80 -7.73 10.30
CA LEU A 117 25.28 -9.11 10.30
C LEU A 117 26.04 -9.38 9.03
N ASP A 118 25.60 -8.93 7.86
CA ASP A 118 26.33 -9.04 6.60
C ASP A 118 27.76 -8.44 6.72
N LYS A 119 27.88 -7.24 7.31
CA LYS A 119 29.20 -6.64 7.61
C LYS A 119 30.04 -7.47 8.60
N ALA A 120 29.42 -8.07 9.61
CA ALA A 120 30.11 -8.93 10.57
C ALA A 120 30.47 -10.33 10.00
N LEU A 121 29.65 -10.86 9.10
CA LEU A 121 29.83 -12.13 8.40
C LEU A 121 30.93 -12.00 7.34
N HIS A 122 30.98 -10.87 6.63
CA HIS A 122 32.04 -10.55 5.68
C HIS A 122 33.41 -10.43 6.36
N HIS A 123 33.47 -9.86 7.58
CA HIS A 123 34.69 -9.83 8.38
C HIS A 123 35.09 -11.24 8.86
N LYS A 124 34.12 -12.10 9.23
CA LYS A 124 34.39 -13.46 9.71
C LYS A 124 34.78 -14.44 8.60
N PHE A 125 34.38 -14.20 7.36
CA PHE A 125 34.81 -15.00 6.20
C PHE A 125 36.23 -14.63 5.75
N THR A 126 36.61 -13.35 5.85
CA THR A 126 37.96 -12.87 5.48
C THR A 126 39.05 -13.35 6.45
N THR A 127 38.74 -13.51 7.74
CA THR A 127 39.69 -14.01 8.75
C THR A 127 39.73 -15.53 8.92
N ARG A 128 38.88 -16.27 8.20
CA ARG A 128 38.85 -17.75 8.25
C ARG A 128 39.53 -18.41 7.04
N SER A 129 39.97 -17.62 6.05
CA SER A 129 40.71 -18.07 4.86
C SER A 129 42.21 -17.75 4.90
N THR A 130 42.72 -17.33 6.06
CA THR A 130 44.16 -17.19 6.39
C THR A 130 44.43 -18.00 7.64
#